data_AF-A0AAP6JGU4-F1
#
_entry.id   AF-A0AAP6JGU4-F1
#
_cell.length_a   1.000
_cell.length_b   1.000
_cell.length_c   1.000
_cell.angle_alpha   90.00
_cell.angle_beta   90.00
_cell.angle_gamma   90.00
#
_symmetry.space_group_name_H-M   'P 1'
#
loop_
_entity.id
_entity.type
_entity.pdbx_description
1 polymer ?
#
loop_
_entity_poly.entity_id
_entity_poly.type
_entity_poly.pdbx_seq_one_letter_code
_entity_poly.pdbx_strand_id
1 'polypeptide(L)'
;MPAEYGTPGFQLTACRELLDAHPESLRIREQVEALEEAMPDRPGVVVTFCRTIIETTCKTILTDRSVPVDAGWEAPKLVAEAMKYLNLGPSEDGGVDAKLRSGAESLVRGLNQIISGVVEIRNAHGSAAHGADAYEPLLDSRYAEILARSTDAVVGLLFRTHLRSPTRDPLSRFAYGEHPDFDEYIDNDHDPFMVLDIPLIASEALYRTDFQAYRAALVQFKQDQAEASEDQE
;
A
#
# COMPACT_ATOMS: atom_id res chain seq x y z
N MET A 1 32.91 31.15 12.90
CA MET A 1 32.29 30.63 11.67
C MET A 1 30.84 30.36 11.99
N PRO A 2 29.86 30.99 11.31
CA PRO A 2 28.48 30.60 11.50
C PRO A 2 28.26 29.24 10.83
N ALA A 3 27.59 28.33 11.52
CA ALA A 3 27.14 27.07 10.94
C ALA A 3 26.25 27.39 9.74
N GLU A 4 26.57 26.83 8.58
CA GLU A 4 25.65 26.77 7.45
C GLU A 4 24.43 25.97 7.91
N TYR A 5 23.36 26.66 8.29
CA TYR A 5 22.05 26.06 8.41
C TYR A 5 21.60 25.75 6.99
N GLY A 6 22.02 24.59 6.47
CA GLY A 6 21.46 24.04 5.24
C GLY A 6 19.95 23.98 5.42
N THR A 7 19.21 24.68 4.57
CA THR A 7 17.76 24.55 4.52
C THR A 7 17.43 23.07 4.44
N PRO A 8 16.61 22.50 5.34
CA PRO A 8 16.27 21.10 5.27
C PRO A 8 15.69 20.82 3.88
N GLY A 9 16.22 19.80 3.20
CA GLY A 9 15.73 19.38 1.89
C GLY A 9 14.25 19.07 1.93
N PHE A 10 13.60 19.09 0.76
CA PHE A 10 12.20 18.72 0.66
C PHE A 10 11.99 17.30 1.20
N GLN A 11 10.98 17.12 2.06
CA GLN A 11 10.62 15.82 2.62
C GLN A 11 9.12 15.57 2.57
N LEU A 12 8.77 14.32 2.28
CA LEU A 12 7.41 13.78 2.36
C LEU A 12 7.17 13.26 3.79
N THR A 13 6.66 14.13 4.67
CA THR A 13 6.56 13.84 6.11
C THR A 13 5.73 12.60 6.40
N ALA A 14 4.56 12.45 5.78
CA ALA A 14 3.71 11.30 6.04
C ALA A 14 4.29 10.01 5.46
N CYS A 15 4.95 10.08 4.29
CA CYS A 15 5.70 8.95 3.75
C CYS A 15 6.87 8.55 4.66
N ARG A 16 7.60 9.50 5.25
CA ARG A 16 8.70 9.21 6.19
C ARG A 16 8.19 8.52 7.45
N GLU A 17 7.08 8.98 8.03
CA GLU A 17 6.42 8.28 9.14
C GLU A 17 6.01 6.84 8.78
N LEU A 18 5.50 6.62 7.56
CA LEU A 18 5.17 5.27 7.07
C LEU A 18 6.42 4.38 7.02
N LEU A 19 7.54 4.90 6.52
CA LEU A 19 8.79 4.15 6.39
C LEU A 19 9.44 3.84 7.74
N ASP A 20 9.25 4.70 8.74
CA ASP A 20 9.69 4.45 10.11
C ASP A 20 8.84 3.35 10.77
N ALA A 21 7.53 3.35 10.51
CA ALA A 21 6.63 2.30 10.99
C ALA A 21 6.81 0.96 10.27
N HIS A 22 7.27 0.97 9.01
CA HIS A 22 7.47 -0.21 8.17
C HIS A 22 8.82 -0.19 7.44
N PRO A 23 9.93 -0.45 8.16
CA PRO A 23 11.27 -0.42 7.59
C PRO A 23 11.48 -1.39 6.41
N GLU A 24 10.68 -2.44 6.33
CA GLU A 24 10.67 -3.47 5.27
C GLU A 24 10.05 -3.00 3.95
N SER A 25 9.40 -1.83 3.91
CA SER A 25 8.77 -1.27 2.72
C SER A 25 9.78 -0.69 1.71
N LEU A 26 10.75 -1.51 1.29
CA LEU A 26 11.90 -1.12 0.46
C LEU A 26 11.50 -0.42 -0.85
N ARG A 27 10.42 -0.89 -1.49
CA ARG A 27 9.92 -0.30 -2.74
C ARG A 27 9.40 1.13 -2.56
N ILE A 28 8.63 1.38 -1.49
CA ILE A 28 8.12 2.72 -1.20
C ILE A 28 9.29 3.61 -0.77
N ARG A 29 10.26 3.07 -0.01
CA ARG A 29 11.47 3.81 0.39
C ARG A 29 12.24 4.35 -0.80
N GLU A 30 12.56 3.48 -1.76
CA GLU A 30 13.27 3.86 -2.99
C GLU A 30 12.52 4.97 -3.74
N GLN A 31 11.20 4.86 -3.87
CA GLN A 31 10.37 5.84 -4.58
C GLN A 31 10.33 7.20 -3.85
N VAL A 32 10.22 7.19 -2.52
CA VAL A 32 10.20 8.39 -1.67
C VAL A 32 11.54 9.11 -1.73
N GLU A 33 12.64 8.38 -1.56
CA GLU A 33 13.99 8.93 -1.63
C GLU A 33 14.29 9.53 -3.01
N ALA A 34 13.94 8.81 -4.08
CA ALA A 34 14.13 9.31 -5.44
C ALA A 34 13.28 10.55 -5.76
N LEU A 35 12.07 10.65 -5.19
CA LEU A 35 11.23 11.85 -5.33
C LEU A 35 11.84 13.04 -4.58
N GLU A 36 12.27 12.83 -3.33
CA GLU A 36 12.88 13.89 -2.51
C GLU A 36 14.19 14.39 -3.12
N GLU A 37 15.02 13.50 -3.67
CA GLU A 37 16.25 13.88 -4.40
C GLU A 37 15.96 14.63 -5.70
N ALA A 38 14.85 14.31 -6.38
CA ALA A 38 14.43 14.98 -7.61
C ALA A 38 13.87 16.40 -7.37
N MET A 39 13.52 16.75 -6.13
CA MET A 39 12.95 18.05 -5.78
C MET A 39 14.01 19.14 -5.60
N PRO A 40 13.77 20.38 -6.07
CA PRO A 40 12.70 20.82 -6.98
C PRO A 40 13.09 20.69 -8.47
N ASP A 41 14.31 20.26 -8.76
CA ASP A 41 15.00 20.49 -10.03
C ASP A 41 14.54 19.57 -11.19
N ARG A 42 13.86 18.45 -10.86
CA ARG A 42 13.47 17.43 -11.83
C ARG A 42 11.96 17.17 -11.78
N PRO A 43 11.12 18.16 -12.14
CA PRO A 43 9.68 18.10 -11.96
C PRO A 43 9.01 16.92 -12.68
N GLY A 44 9.44 16.57 -13.91
CA GLY A 44 8.91 15.39 -14.62
C GLY A 44 9.21 14.05 -13.93
N VAL A 45 10.32 13.95 -13.19
CA VAL A 45 10.66 12.77 -12.37
C VAL A 45 9.79 12.74 -11.12
N VAL A 46 9.63 13.89 -10.45
CA VAL A 46 8.76 14.03 -9.26
C VAL A 46 7.34 13.57 -9.57
N VAL A 47 6.73 14.05 -10.65
CA VAL A 47 5.36 13.65 -11.01
C VAL A 47 5.24 12.16 -11.30
N THR A 48 6.27 11.56 -11.90
CA THR A 48 6.31 10.12 -12.15
C THR A 48 6.28 9.35 -10.84
N PHE A 49 7.13 9.71 -9.87
CA PHE A 49 7.14 9.07 -8.55
C PHE A 49 5.88 9.35 -7.73
N CYS A 50 5.27 10.54 -7.84
CA CYS A 50 3.99 10.83 -7.18
C CYS A 50 2.94 9.77 -7.51
N ARG A 51 2.75 9.45 -8.80
CA ARG A 51 1.83 8.39 -9.23
C ARG A 51 2.25 7.03 -8.69
N THR A 52 3.52 6.67 -8.82
CA THR A 52 4.01 5.34 -8.43
C THR A 52 3.88 5.10 -6.91
N ILE A 53 4.12 6.12 -6.08
CA ILE A 53 3.94 6.05 -4.63
C ILE A 53 2.47 5.82 -4.28
N ILE A 54 1.54 6.56 -4.91
CA ILE A 54 0.09 6.38 -4.71
C ILE A 54 -0.33 4.96 -5.09
N GLU A 55 0.09 4.47 -6.25
CA GLU A 55 -0.23 3.11 -6.70
C GLU A 55 0.33 2.04 -5.77
N THR A 56 1.60 2.16 -5.36
CA THR A 56 2.26 1.20 -4.48
C THR A 56 1.59 1.17 -3.10
N THR A 57 1.19 2.34 -2.58
CA THR A 57 0.45 2.46 -1.32
C THR A 57 -0.92 1.80 -1.42
N CYS A 58 -1.70 2.09 -2.46
CA CYS A 58 -3.03 1.49 -2.63
C CYS A 58 -2.96 -0.01 -2.87
N LYS A 59 -2.01 -0.50 -3.69
CA LYS A 59 -1.77 -1.94 -3.87
C LYS A 59 -1.44 -2.60 -2.55
N THR A 60 -0.59 -1.98 -1.74
CA THR A 60 -0.24 -2.47 -0.40
C THR A 60 -1.48 -2.59 0.49
N ILE A 61 -2.29 -1.54 0.58
CA ILE A 61 -3.53 -1.55 1.37
C ILE A 61 -4.50 -2.63 0.87
N LEU A 62 -4.70 -2.75 -0.44
CA LEU A 62 -5.61 -3.75 -1.01
C LEU A 62 -5.13 -5.18 -0.74
N THR A 63 -3.84 -5.44 -0.90
CA THR A 63 -3.24 -6.73 -0.55
C THR A 63 -3.40 -7.04 0.93
N ASP A 64 -3.18 -6.06 1.81
CA ASP A 64 -3.38 -6.22 3.26
C ASP A 64 -4.84 -6.48 3.64
N ARG A 65 -5.77 -6.06 2.76
CA ARG A 65 -7.21 -6.29 2.90
C ARG A 65 -7.67 -7.53 2.16
N SER A 66 -6.74 -8.33 1.63
CA SER A 66 -7.04 -9.56 0.89
C SER A 66 -7.89 -9.32 -0.36
N VAL A 67 -7.76 -8.14 -0.95
CA VAL A 67 -8.46 -7.75 -2.18
C VAL A 67 -7.57 -8.06 -3.37
N PRO A 68 -8.03 -8.89 -4.33
CA PRO A 68 -7.28 -9.17 -5.54
C PRO A 68 -7.04 -7.88 -6.33
N VAL A 69 -5.78 -7.61 -6.67
CA VAL A 69 -5.41 -6.48 -7.52
C VAL A 69 -5.15 -6.98 -8.93
N ASP A 70 -5.92 -6.46 -9.89
CA ASP A 70 -5.69 -6.71 -11.31
C ASP A 70 -4.51 -5.85 -11.81
N ALA A 71 -3.67 -6.43 -12.66
CA ALA A 71 -2.48 -5.77 -13.21
C ALA A 71 -2.80 -4.54 -14.08
N GLY A 72 -4.00 -4.47 -14.66
CA GLY A 72 -4.48 -3.34 -15.48
C GLY A 72 -5.13 -2.22 -14.67
N TRP A 73 -5.18 -2.29 -13.35
CA TRP A 73 -5.73 -1.20 -12.54
C TRP A 73 -4.75 -0.03 -12.44
N GLU A 74 -5.26 1.14 -12.82
CA GLU A 74 -4.59 2.43 -12.74
C GLU A 74 -4.85 3.14 -11.40
N ALA A 75 -4.02 4.12 -11.05
CA ALA A 75 -4.10 4.86 -9.78
C ALA A 75 -5.53 5.28 -9.36
N PRO A 76 -6.40 5.85 -10.23
CA PRO A 76 -7.74 6.25 -9.82
C PRO A 76 -8.60 5.06 -9.36
N LYS A 77 -8.46 3.91 -10.03
CA LYS A 77 -9.21 2.69 -9.68
C LYS A 77 -8.65 2.06 -8.40
N LEU A 78 -7.33 1.96 -8.27
CA LEU A 78 -6.68 1.44 -7.06
C LEU A 78 -7.10 2.22 -5.81
N VAL A 79 -7.16 3.54 -5.89
CA VAL A 79 -7.59 4.38 -4.77
C VAL A 79 -9.06 4.18 -4.47
N ALA A 80 -9.92 4.22 -5.49
CA ALA A 80 -11.35 4.02 -5.30
C ALA A 80 -11.66 2.67 -4.63
N GLU A 81 -10.96 1.60 -5.00
CA GLU A 81 -11.08 0.30 -4.35
C GLU A 81 -10.52 0.32 -2.93
N ALA A 82 -9.32 0.86 -2.71
CA ALA A 82 -8.72 0.93 -1.37
C ALA A 82 -9.62 1.68 -0.37
N MET A 83 -10.22 2.78 -0.80
CA MET A 83 -11.09 3.62 0.03
C MET A 83 -12.35 2.92 0.51
N LYS A 84 -12.86 1.89 -0.20
CA LYS A 84 -14.02 1.10 0.26
C LYS A 84 -13.75 0.38 1.58
N TYR A 85 -12.48 0.06 1.84
CA TYR A 85 -12.04 -0.68 3.03
C TYR A 85 -11.52 0.23 4.14
N LEU A 86 -11.31 1.51 3.82
CA LEU A 86 -10.92 2.53 4.77
C LEU A 86 -12.19 3.11 5.40
N ASN A 87 -12.61 2.48 6.49
CA ASN A 87 -13.87 2.75 7.19
C ASN A 87 -13.89 4.13 7.86
N LEU A 88 -14.03 5.20 7.08
CA LEU A 88 -14.01 6.60 7.53
C LEU A 88 -15.31 7.05 8.25
N GLY A 89 -16.18 6.11 8.65
CA GLY A 89 -17.60 6.37 8.91
C GLY A 89 -18.26 5.86 10.20
N PRO A 90 -17.76 4.90 11.00
CA PRO A 90 -18.41 4.53 12.26
C PRO A 90 -17.93 5.43 13.39
N SER A 91 -18.85 5.88 14.23
CA SER A 91 -18.49 6.41 15.55
C SER A 91 -18.15 5.24 16.50
N GLU A 92 -17.36 5.51 17.54
CA GLU A 92 -16.89 4.50 18.51
C GLU A 92 -18.03 3.73 19.20
N ASP A 93 -19.25 4.24 19.15
CA ASP A 93 -20.48 3.70 19.72
C ASP A 93 -21.35 2.90 18.70
N GLY A 94 -20.84 2.65 17.49
CA GLY A 94 -21.55 1.86 16.47
C GLY A 94 -22.73 2.59 15.81
N GLY A 95 -22.98 3.84 16.20
CA GLY A 95 -23.84 4.76 15.47
C GLY A 95 -23.19 5.17 14.14
N VAL A 96 -24.00 5.65 13.20
CA VAL A 96 -23.44 6.35 12.05
C VAL A 96 -23.99 7.76 11.97
N ASP A 97 -23.14 8.71 12.31
CA ASP A 97 -23.39 10.13 12.05
C ASP A 97 -23.46 10.33 10.53
N ALA A 98 -24.68 10.58 10.03
CA ALA A 98 -24.93 10.80 8.62
C ALA A 98 -24.19 12.02 8.06
N LYS A 99 -23.93 13.05 8.87
CA LYS A 99 -23.16 14.23 8.46
C LYS A 99 -21.68 13.90 8.36
N LEU A 100 -21.14 13.18 9.35
CA LEU A 100 -19.75 12.70 9.29
C LEU A 100 -19.53 11.79 8.08
N ARG A 101 -20.42 10.83 7.84
CA ARG A 101 -20.38 9.96 6.64
C ARG A 101 -20.37 10.78 5.35
N SER A 102 -21.29 11.74 5.22
CA SER A 102 -21.35 12.61 4.03
C SER A 102 -20.10 13.47 3.84
N GLY A 103 -19.52 13.97 4.94
CA GLY A 103 -18.25 14.68 4.94
C GLY A 103 -17.08 13.78 4.50
N ALA A 104 -16.99 12.57 5.04
CA ALA A 104 -15.99 11.58 4.68
C ALA A 104 -16.08 11.21 3.19
N GLU A 105 -17.28 10.93 2.68
CA GLU A 105 -17.51 10.68 1.25
C GLU A 105 -17.07 11.86 0.37
N SER A 106 -17.27 13.10 0.84
CA SER A 106 -16.81 14.31 0.14
C SER A 106 -15.29 14.40 0.10
N LEU A 107 -14.61 14.05 1.21
CA LEU A 107 -13.14 13.95 1.24
C LEU A 107 -12.64 12.88 0.27
N VAL A 108 -13.27 11.70 0.22
CA VAL A 108 -12.93 10.63 -0.73
C VAL A 108 -13.01 11.14 -2.17
N ARG A 109 -14.10 11.83 -2.53
CA ARG A 109 -14.25 12.44 -3.86
C ARG A 109 -13.14 13.46 -4.15
N GLY A 110 -12.78 14.30 -3.16
CA GLY A 110 -11.68 15.24 -3.28
C GLY A 110 -10.33 14.58 -3.55
N LEU A 111 -10.01 13.49 -2.84
CA LEU A 111 -8.79 12.71 -3.06
C LEU A 111 -8.74 12.13 -4.47
N ASN A 112 -9.85 11.54 -4.93
CA ASN A 112 -9.94 11.03 -6.29
C ASN A 112 -9.68 12.14 -7.33
N GLN A 113 -10.16 13.35 -7.10
CA GLN A 113 -9.89 14.49 -7.99
C GLN A 113 -8.41 14.89 -8.00
N ILE A 114 -7.75 14.91 -6.84
CA ILE A 114 -6.31 15.17 -6.72
C ILE A 114 -5.53 14.13 -7.54
N ILE A 115 -5.85 12.84 -7.36
CA ILE A 115 -5.16 11.73 -8.02
C ILE A 115 -5.37 11.77 -9.53
N SER A 116 -6.59 12.02 -10.00
CA SER A 116 -6.86 12.23 -11.43
C SER A 116 -6.00 13.37 -11.98
N GLY A 117 -5.88 14.48 -11.26
CA GLY A 117 -4.99 15.59 -11.64
C GLY A 117 -3.51 15.17 -11.71
N VAL A 118 -3.02 14.39 -10.75
CA VAL A 118 -1.66 13.81 -10.78
C VAL A 118 -1.45 12.96 -12.03
N VAL A 119 -2.42 12.10 -12.37
CA VAL A 119 -2.35 11.22 -13.54
C VAL A 119 -2.37 12.02 -14.84
N GLU A 120 -3.25 13.01 -14.96
CA GLU A 120 -3.33 13.90 -16.13
C GLU A 120 -2.01 14.66 -16.34
N ILE A 121 -1.47 15.26 -15.28
CA ILE A 121 -0.18 15.99 -15.37
C ILE A 121 0.97 15.03 -15.67
N ARG A 122 0.96 13.81 -15.12
CA ARG A 122 1.97 12.78 -15.43
C ARG A 122 1.93 12.39 -16.91
N ASN A 123 0.74 12.19 -17.45
CA ASN A 123 0.57 11.81 -18.84
C ASN A 123 1.05 12.91 -19.79
N ALA A 124 0.85 14.18 -19.43
CA ALA A 124 1.24 15.32 -20.24
C ALA A 124 2.72 15.74 -20.07
N HIS A 125 3.29 15.58 -18.86
CA HIS A 125 4.58 16.21 -18.50
C HIS A 125 5.54 15.32 -17.69
N GLY A 126 5.22 14.05 -17.48
CA GLY A 126 6.11 13.12 -16.78
C GLY A 126 7.35 12.78 -17.62
N SER A 127 8.44 12.35 -16.97
CA SER A 127 9.70 11.97 -17.65
C SER A 127 9.56 10.78 -18.61
N ALA A 128 8.46 10.04 -18.53
CA ALA A 128 8.08 8.95 -19.42
C ALA A 128 6.78 9.24 -20.19
N ALA A 129 6.40 10.51 -20.36
CA ALA A 129 5.24 10.90 -21.16
C ALA A 129 5.46 10.43 -22.61
N HIS A 130 4.51 9.63 -23.12
CA HIS A 130 4.58 9.14 -24.49
C HIS A 130 4.31 10.27 -25.47
N GLY A 131 5.23 10.49 -26.40
CA GLY A 131 5.04 11.43 -27.51
C GLY A 131 5.53 12.85 -27.25
N ALA A 132 6.25 13.11 -26.16
CA ALA A 132 6.85 14.40 -25.91
C ALA A 132 7.93 14.73 -26.95
N ASP A 133 7.75 15.82 -27.68
CA ASP A 133 8.76 16.36 -28.59
C ASP A 133 9.91 17.00 -27.79
N ALA A 134 11.12 17.04 -28.36
CA ALA A 134 12.31 17.62 -27.71
C ALA A 134 12.15 19.10 -27.32
N TYR A 135 11.15 19.80 -27.88
CA TYR A 135 10.84 21.20 -27.60
C TYR A 135 9.59 21.42 -26.75
N GLU A 136 8.95 20.35 -26.24
CA GLU A 136 7.82 20.53 -25.32
C GLU A 136 8.24 21.25 -24.03
N PRO A 137 7.39 22.14 -23.50
CA PRO A 137 7.70 22.87 -22.29
C PRO A 137 7.77 21.92 -21.08
N LEU A 138 8.88 22.02 -20.35
CA LEU A 138 9.06 21.34 -19.08
C LEU A 138 8.04 21.82 -18.05
N LEU A 139 7.60 20.91 -17.19
CA LEU A 139 6.73 21.25 -16.06
C LEU A 139 7.45 22.25 -15.14
N ASP A 140 6.75 23.31 -14.72
CA ASP A 140 7.29 24.28 -13.77
C ASP A 140 7.50 23.62 -12.39
N SER A 141 8.65 23.91 -11.76
CA SER A 141 9.02 23.40 -10.42
C SER A 141 7.94 23.60 -9.34
N ARG A 142 7.10 24.64 -9.45
CA ARG A 142 5.97 24.88 -8.55
C ARG A 142 4.95 23.74 -8.57
N TYR A 143 4.73 23.12 -9.73
CA TYR A 143 3.84 21.96 -9.83
C TYR A 143 4.46 20.72 -9.19
N ALA A 144 5.78 20.56 -9.23
CA ALA A 144 6.44 19.45 -8.55
C ALA A 144 6.18 19.49 -7.03
N GLU A 145 6.33 20.67 -6.42
CA GLU A 145 6.04 20.84 -5.00
C GLU A 145 4.56 20.58 -4.69
N ILE A 146 3.64 21.16 -5.47
CA ILE A 146 2.19 20.95 -5.29
C ILE A 146 1.85 19.46 -5.36
N LEU A 147 2.39 18.74 -6.34
CA LEU A 147 2.10 17.32 -6.56
C LEU A 147 2.72 16.44 -5.49
N ALA A 148 3.96 16.73 -5.07
CA ALA A 148 4.63 16.02 -4.01
C ALA A 148 3.90 16.18 -2.67
N ARG A 149 3.52 17.42 -2.30
CA ARG A 149 2.74 17.70 -1.08
C ARG A 149 1.35 17.06 -1.13
N SER A 150 0.68 17.11 -2.27
CA SER A 150 -0.62 16.45 -2.46
C SER A 150 -0.51 14.94 -2.32
N THR A 151 0.56 14.35 -2.87
CA THR A 151 0.83 12.92 -2.76
C THR A 151 1.09 12.52 -1.31
N ASP A 152 1.90 13.29 -0.57
CA ASP A 152 2.16 13.06 0.86
C ASP A 152 0.85 13.06 1.68
N ALA A 153 -0.04 14.01 1.40
CA ALA A 153 -1.34 14.09 2.06
C ALA A 153 -2.24 12.88 1.74
N VAL A 154 -2.30 12.47 0.48
CA VAL A 154 -3.07 11.29 0.05
C VAL A 154 -2.54 10.02 0.73
N VAL A 155 -1.23 9.77 0.65
CA VAL A 155 -0.58 8.59 1.24
C VAL A 155 -0.77 8.58 2.75
N GLY A 156 -0.51 9.71 3.41
CA GLY A 156 -0.67 9.85 4.85
C GLY A 156 -2.09 9.54 5.32
N LEU A 157 -3.10 10.03 4.61
CA LEU A 157 -4.49 9.75 4.94
C LEU A 157 -4.83 8.27 4.74
N LEU A 158 -4.49 7.71 3.56
CA LEU A 158 -4.76 6.31 3.23
C LEU A 158 -4.12 5.36 4.25
N PHE A 159 -2.83 5.59 4.51
CA PHE A 159 -2.03 4.72 5.35
C PHE A 159 -2.39 4.82 6.84
N ARG A 160 -2.57 6.03 7.38
CA ARG A 160 -2.99 6.19 8.79
C ARG A 160 -4.37 5.62 9.03
N THR A 161 -5.29 5.77 8.06
CA THR A 161 -6.63 5.17 8.16
C THR A 161 -6.56 3.66 8.09
N HIS A 162 -5.69 3.11 7.23
CA HIS A 162 -5.45 1.67 7.13
C HIS A 162 -4.96 1.10 8.46
N LEU A 163 -3.93 1.72 9.05
CA LEU A 163 -3.34 1.26 10.31
C LEU A 163 -4.28 1.33 11.53
N ARG A 164 -5.14 2.35 11.57
CA ARG A 164 -6.11 2.53 12.68
C ARG A 164 -7.36 1.67 12.54
N SER A 165 -7.50 0.99 11.41
CA SER A 165 -8.70 0.20 11.15
C SER A 165 -8.69 -1.08 11.98
N PRO A 166 -9.73 -1.35 12.78
CA PRO A 166 -9.82 -2.57 13.59
C PRO A 166 -9.98 -3.84 12.73
N THR A 167 -10.32 -3.69 11.44
CA THR A 167 -10.42 -4.77 10.46
C THR A 167 -9.08 -5.08 9.79
N ARG A 168 -7.95 -4.75 10.43
CA ARG A 168 -6.63 -5.25 10.00
C ARG A 168 -6.61 -6.74 10.31
N ASP A 169 -6.72 -7.55 9.26
CA ASP A 169 -6.56 -9.00 9.37
C ASP A 169 -5.14 -9.26 9.93
N PRO A 170 -5.00 -9.86 11.14
CA PRO A 170 -3.70 -10.20 11.71
C PRO A 170 -2.87 -11.11 10.79
N LEU A 171 -3.54 -11.80 9.86
CA LEU A 171 -2.98 -12.72 8.88
C LEU A 171 -2.75 -12.07 7.51
N SER A 172 -2.90 -10.75 7.39
CA SER A 172 -2.76 -10.04 6.11
C SER A 172 -1.34 -10.07 5.53
N ARG A 173 -0.31 -10.06 6.40
CA ARG A 173 1.10 -10.19 6.04
C ARG A 173 1.88 -10.79 7.22
N PHE A 174 2.35 -12.02 7.05
CA PHE A 174 3.29 -12.69 7.95
C PHE A 174 4.27 -13.49 7.11
N ALA A 175 5.49 -13.68 7.61
CA ALA A 175 6.51 -14.50 6.96
C ALA A 175 6.18 -16.00 7.08
N TYR A 176 6.60 -16.79 6.09
CA TYR A 176 6.57 -18.25 6.23
C TYR A 176 7.33 -18.68 7.48
N GLY A 177 6.76 -19.62 8.25
CA GLY A 177 7.29 -20.06 9.54
C GLY A 177 6.77 -19.28 10.76
N GLU A 178 5.93 -18.25 10.60
CA GLU A 178 5.25 -17.61 11.73
C GLU A 178 4.11 -18.47 12.32
N HIS A 179 3.68 -19.53 11.63
CA HIS A 179 2.66 -20.47 12.05
C HIS A 179 3.15 -21.93 11.90
N PRO A 180 4.17 -22.32 12.69
CA PRO A 180 4.84 -23.62 12.52
C PRO A 180 3.91 -24.82 12.80
N ASP A 181 2.91 -24.64 13.67
CA ASP A 181 1.88 -25.61 13.98
C ASP A 181 0.99 -25.92 12.77
N PHE A 182 0.64 -24.89 12.01
CA PHE A 182 -0.11 -25.05 10.77
C PHE A 182 0.75 -25.56 9.62
N ASP A 183 2.00 -25.10 9.53
CA ASP A 183 2.96 -25.61 8.54
C ASP A 183 3.16 -27.12 8.70
N GLU A 184 3.38 -27.58 9.94
CA GLU A 184 3.51 -29.01 10.27
C GLU A 184 2.22 -29.79 10.00
N TYR A 185 1.04 -29.21 10.26
CA TYR A 185 -0.25 -29.82 9.92
C TYR A 185 -0.38 -30.11 8.42
N ILE A 186 -0.03 -29.15 7.55
CA ILE A 186 -0.04 -29.35 6.10
C ILE A 186 0.98 -30.42 5.71
N ASP A 187 2.20 -30.32 6.22
CA ASP A 187 3.31 -31.18 5.79
C ASP A 187 3.18 -32.63 6.28
N ASN A 188 2.44 -32.88 7.36
CA ASN A 188 2.13 -34.24 7.82
C ASN A 188 1.17 -34.99 6.88
N ASP A 189 0.25 -34.28 6.23
CA ASP A 189 -0.71 -34.86 5.30
C ASP A 189 -0.16 -34.95 3.85
N HIS A 190 1.01 -34.36 3.61
CA HIS A 190 1.61 -34.24 2.29
C HIS A 190 3.09 -34.59 2.29
N ASP A 191 3.43 -35.76 1.75
CA ASP A 191 4.83 -36.13 1.52
C ASP A 191 5.54 -35.10 0.62
N PRO A 192 6.80 -34.73 0.91
CA PRO A 192 7.56 -33.78 0.10
C PRO A 192 7.66 -34.23 -1.35
N PHE A 193 7.37 -33.33 -2.28
CA PHE A 193 7.55 -33.60 -3.70
C PHE A 193 9.00 -33.32 -4.11
N MET A 194 9.70 -34.31 -4.65
CA MET A 194 11.11 -34.16 -5.04
C MET A 194 11.24 -33.57 -6.44
N VAL A 195 11.91 -32.42 -6.55
CA VAL A 195 12.35 -31.86 -7.83
C VAL A 195 13.87 -31.98 -7.90
N LEU A 196 14.36 -32.95 -8.69
CA LEU A 196 15.74 -33.42 -8.61
C LEU A 196 16.01 -33.92 -7.17
N ASP A 197 17.00 -33.32 -6.50
CA ASP A 197 17.38 -33.64 -5.12
C ASP A 197 16.88 -32.58 -4.11
N ILE A 198 15.94 -31.72 -4.53
CA ILE A 198 15.38 -30.65 -3.69
C ILE A 198 13.97 -31.06 -3.26
N PRO A 199 13.71 -31.20 -1.94
CA PRO A 199 12.36 -31.43 -1.43
C PRO A 199 11.55 -30.14 -1.54
N LEU A 200 10.39 -30.23 -2.19
CA LEU A 200 9.40 -29.18 -2.19
C LEU A 200 8.39 -29.47 -1.07
N ILE A 201 8.49 -28.70 0.01
CA ILE A 201 7.64 -28.79 1.20
C ILE A 201 6.27 -28.21 0.87
N ALA A 202 5.19 -28.89 1.26
CA ALA A 202 3.83 -28.55 0.83
C ALA A 202 3.36 -27.21 1.40
N SER A 203 3.60 -26.97 2.70
CA SER A 203 3.29 -25.71 3.38
C SER A 203 4.01 -24.52 2.73
N GLU A 204 5.32 -24.66 2.49
CA GLU A 204 6.14 -23.63 1.85
C GLU A 204 5.71 -23.39 0.39
N ALA A 205 5.42 -24.47 -0.34
CA ALA A 205 4.96 -24.37 -1.72
C ALA A 205 3.60 -23.67 -1.82
N LEU A 206 2.66 -24.00 -0.94
CA LEU A 206 1.35 -23.35 -0.86
C LEU A 206 1.51 -21.86 -0.52
N TYR A 207 2.32 -21.53 0.50
CA TYR A 207 2.60 -20.15 0.89
C TYR A 207 3.18 -19.32 -0.28
N ARG A 208 4.18 -19.87 -0.98
CA ARG A 208 4.88 -19.16 -2.06
C ARG A 208 4.07 -19.08 -3.35
N THR A 209 3.22 -20.07 -3.63
CA THR A 209 2.45 -20.14 -4.87
C THR A 209 1.12 -19.39 -4.75
N ASP A 210 0.42 -19.57 -3.63
CA ASP A 210 -0.86 -18.94 -3.36
C ASP A 210 -1.01 -18.61 -1.86
N PHE A 211 -0.46 -17.46 -1.48
CA PHE A 211 -0.56 -16.95 -0.11
C PHE A 211 -2.02 -16.78 0.37
N GLN A 212 -2.97 -16.52 -0.55
CA GLN A 212 -4.38 -16.37 -0.16
C GLN A 212 -5.00 -17.72 0.20
N ALA A 213 -4.68 -18.77 -0.57
CA ALA A 213 -5.08 -20.14 -0.24
C ALA A 213 -4.44 -20.63 1.06
N TYR A 214 -3.14 -20.38 1.24
CA TYR A 214 -2.45 -20.65 2.51
C TYR A 214 -3.16 -19.98 3.69
N ARG A 215 -3.46 -18.68 3.58
CA ARG A 215 -4.14 -17.93 4.63
C ARG A 215 -5.56 -18.46 4.90
N ALA A 216 -6.32 -18.76 3.86
CA ALA A 216 -7.68 -19.28 4.02
C ALA A 216 -7.68 -20.60 4.79
N ALA A 217 -6.74 -21.50 4.48
CA ALA A 217 -6.57 -22.75 5.20
C ALA A 217 -6.10 -22.54 6.65
N LEU A 218 -5.20 -21.57 6.89
CA LEU A 218 -4.77 -21.20 8.25
C LEU A 218 -5.92 -20.66 9.11
N VAL A 219 -6.80 -19.83 8.53
CA VAL A 219 -7.99 -19.33 9.24
C VAL A 219 -8.89 -20.48 9.66
N GLN A 220 -9.16 -21.41 8.74
CA GLN A 220 -9.98 -22.59 9.04
C GLN A 220 -9.34 -23.45 10.14
N PHE A 221 -8.04 -23.72 10.03
CA PHE A 221 -7.30 -24.48 11.04
C PHE A 221 -7.39 -23.87 12.44
N LYS A 222 -7.27 -22.53 12.55
CA LYS A 222 -7.42 -21.83 13.84
C LYS A 222 -8.85 -21.89 14.39
N GLN A 223 -9.86 -21.88 13.51
CA GLN A 223 -11.26 -22.05 13.91
C GLN A 223 -11.51 -23.46 14.44
N ASP A 224 -11.05 -24.49 13.71
CA ASP A 224 -11.21 -25.89 14.10
C ASP A 224 -10.50 -26.19 15.44
N GLN A 225 -9.33 -25.60 15.69
CA GLN A 225 -8.64 -25.73 16.99
C GLN A 225 -9.41 -25.07 18.13
N ALA A 226 -10.02 -23.90 17.90
CA ALA A 226 -10.80 -23.21 18.90
C ALA A 226 -12.06 -24.01 19.27
N GLU A 227 -12.78 -24.53 18.27
CA GLU A 227 -13.96 -25.38 18.47
C GLU A 227 -13.60 -26.66 19.24
N ALA A 228 -12.49 -27.32 18.88
CA ALA A 228 -12.03 -28.53 19.57
C ALA A 228 -11.60 -28.28 21.03
N SER A 229 -11.22 -27.04 21.37
CA SER A 229 -10.89 -26.64 22.74
C SER A 229 -12.12 -26.28 23.58
N GLU A 230 -13.19 -25.76 22.97
CA GLU A 230 -14.45 -25.44 23.64
C GLU A 230 -15.29 -26.70 23.95
N ASP A 231 -15.21 -27.74 23.10
CA ASP A 231 -15.87 -29.04 23.34
C ASP A 231 -15.21 -29.89 24.46
N GLN A 232 -14.05 -29.45 24.95
CA GLN A 232 -13.29 -30.13 26.02
C GLN A 232 -13.43 -29.46 27.41
N GLU A 233 -14.15 -28.34 27.51
CA GLU A 233 -14.56 -27.67 28.77
C GLU A 233 -15.99 -28.04 29.21
#